data_AF-A0A2X3J016-F1
#
_entry.id   AF-A0A2X3J016-F1
#
_cell.length_a   1.000
_cell.length_b   1.000
_cell.length_c   1.000
_cell.angle_alpha   90.00
_cell.angle_beta   90.00
_cell.angle_gamma   90.00
#
_symmetry.space_group_name_H-M   'P 1'
#
loop_
_entity.id
_entity.type
_entity.pdbx_description
1 polymer ?
#
loop_
_entity_poly.entity_id
_entity_poly.type
_entity_poly.pdbx_seq_one_letter_code
_entity_poly.pdbx_strand_id
1 'polypeptide(L)'
;MDSGKDRNFQPFVEVNWLHNTKRNGVVMNGVSLEQAGAVNVGEVKLGVEGQLSRQTALWGNVGQQLGDKGYSNTATMVGIKYSF
;
A
#
# COMPACT_ATOMS: atom_id res chain seq x y z
N MET A 1 6.54 34.59 -3.52
CA MET A 1 6.94 33.19 -3.31
C MET A 1 6.87 32.98 -1.81
N ASP A 2 5.84 32.30 -1.32
CA ASP A 2 5.44 32.33 0.09
C ASP A 2 6.54 31.80 1.03
N SER A 3 7.08 32.73 1.81
CA SER A 3 8.00 32.51 2.93
C SER A 3 7.24 32.05 4.17
N GLY A 4 7.72 30.99 4.86
CA GLY A 4 7.49 30.85 6.30
C GLY A 4 6.49 29.78 6.78
N LYS A 5 6.34 28.65 6.09
CA LYS A 5 5.69 27.46 6.68
C LYS A 5 6.75 26.37 6.83
N ASP A 6 7.06 25.99 8.07
CA ASP A 6 7.86 24.81 8.47
C ASP A 6 7.18 23.49 8.03
N ARG A 7 6.84 23.39 6.75
CA ARG A 7 6.20 22.22 6.15
C ARG A 7 7.29 21.44 5.46
N ASN A 8 7.93 20.56 6.23
CA ASN A 8 8.85 19.59 5.69
C ASN A 8 8.05 18.50 4.99
N PHE A 9 8.23 18.36 3.67
CA PHE A 9 7.62 17.32 2.87
C PHE A 9 8.67 16.28 2.49
N GLN A 10 8.35 15.01 2.69
CA GLN A 10 9.23 13.86 2.48
C GLN A 10 8.53 12.89 1.52
N PRO A 11 8.87 12.92 0.22
CA PRO A 11 8.38 11.93 -0.72
C PRO A 11 9.05 10.57 -0.47
N PHE A 12 8.33 9.49 -0.71
CA PHE A 12 8.86 8.13 -0.61
C PHE A 12 8.32 7.23 -1.70
N VAL A 13 9.10 6.18 -2.00
CA VAL A 13 8.72 5.06 -2.85
C VAL A 13 9.04 3.77 -2.11
N GLU A 14 8.13 2.82 -2.15
CA GLU A 14 8.30 1.49 -1.56
C GLU A 14 7.99 0.42 -2.62
N VAL A 15 8.74 -0.67 -2.58
CA VAL A 15 8.50 -1.84 -3.41
C VAL A 15 8.55 -3.07 -2.50
N ASN A 16 7.48 -3.86 -2.49
CA ASN A 16 7.35 -5.07 -1.68
C ASN A 16 7.06 -6.27 -2.57
N TRP A 17 7.66 -7.42 -2.25
CA TRP A 17 7.30 -8.71 -2.85
C TRP A 17 6.64 -9.58 -1.78
N LEU A 18 5.37 -9.89 -1.96
CA LEU A 18 4.60 -10.74 -1.04
C LEU A 18 4.51 -12.16 -1.62
N HIS A 19 5.15 -13.11 -0.94
CA HIS A 19 5.07 -14.54 -1.27
C HIS A 19 4.18 -15.25 -0.26
N ASN A 20 2.99 -15.66 -0.69
CA ASN A 20 2.03 -16.38 0.14
C ASN A 20 2.24 -17.90 0.01
N THR A 21 2.78 -18.53 1.06
CA THR A 21 2.98 -19.99 1.13
C THR A 21 1.71 -20.78 1.45
N LYS A 22 0.66 -20.12 1.94
CA LYS A 22 -0.63 -20.75 2.27
C LYS A 22 -1.61 -20.57 1.11
N ARG A 23 -1.91 -21.67 0.42
CA ARG A 23 -2.94 -21.75 -0.61
C ARG A 23 -4.30 -21.91 0.06
N ASN A 24 -5.02 -20.81 0.26
CA ASN A 24 -6.43 -20.89 0.62
C ASN A 24 -7.20 -21.39 -0.62
N GLY A 25 -7.80 -22.57 -0.51
CA GLY A 25 -8.59 -23.19 -1.57
C GLY A 25 -9.82 -23.85 -0.96
N VAL A 26 -10.91 -23.85 -1.71
CA VAL A 26 -12.14 -24.56 -1.34
C VAL A 26 -12.19 -25.84 -2.17
N VAL A 27 -12.42 -26.98 -1.52
CA VAL A 27 -12.70 -28.24 -2.21
C VAL A 27 -14.22 -28.44 -2.24
N MET A 28 -14.81 -28.52 -3.42
CA MET A 28 -16.20 -28.93 -3.62
C MET A 28 -16.24 -30.10 -4.61
N ASN A 29 -16.89 -31.20 -4.25
CA ASN A 29 -17.05 -32.40 -5.09
C ASN A 29 -15.74 -32.91 -5.73
N GLY A 30 -14.63 -32.90 -5.00
CA GLY A 30 -13.34 -33.40 -5.48
C GLY A 30 -12.58 -32.47 -6.42
N VAL A 31 -13.11 -31.28 -6.71
CA VAL A 31 -12.42 -30.22 -7.46
C VAL A 31 -11.82 -29.24 -6.45
N SER A 32 -10.49 -29.10 -6.45
CA SER A 32 -9.81 -28.05 -5.67
C SER A 32 -9.82 -26.75 -6.48
N LEU A 33 -10.46 -25.71 -5.93
CA LEU A 33 -10.31 -24.36 -6.44
C LEU A 33 -9.32 -23.63 -5.54
N GLU A 34 -8.05 -23.63 -5.93
CA GLU A 34 -7.01 -22.84 -5.27
C GLU A 34 -7.19 -21.36 -5.65
N GLN A 35 -7.10 -20.44 -4.69
CA GLN A 35 -7.04 -19.00 -4.95
C GLN A 35 -5.67 -18.66 -5.59
N ALA A 36 -5.52 -19.06 -6.85
CA ALA A 36 -4.25 -19.12 -7.57
C ALA A 36 -3.74 -17.77 -8.10
N GLY A 37 -4.33 -16.65 -7.67
CA GLY A 37 -3.99 -15.30 -8.14
C GLY A 37 -3.21 -14.43 -7.14
N ALA A 38 -3.04 -14.89 -5.90
CA ALA A 38 -2.36 -14.12 -4.83
C ALA A 38 -1.14 -14.86 -4.24
N VAL A 39 -0.62 -15.88 -4.93
CA VAL A 39 0.52 -16.68 -4.47
C VAL A 39 1.80 -15.84 -4.49
N ASN A 40 2.02 -15.07 -5.56
CA ASN A 40 3.04 -14.03 -5.64
C ASN A 40 2.35 -12.71 -6.01
N VAL A 41 2.58 -11.68 -5.20
CA VAL A 41 2.08 -10.33 -5.44
C VAL A 41 3.24 -9.35 -5.28
N GLY A 42 3.54 -8.61 -6.34
CA GLY A 42 4.39 -7.44 -6.29
C GLY A 42 3.55 -6.21 -5.93
N GLU A 43 4.05 -5.38 -5.03
CA GLU A 43 3.42 -4.12 -4.66
C GLU A 43 4.40 -2.98 -4.87
N VAL A 44 3.94 -1.90 -5.49
CA VAL A 44 4.66 -0.63 -5.56
C VAL A 44 3.79 0.42 -4.89
N LYS A 45 4.37 1.20 -3.98
CA LYS A 45 3.72 2.35 -3.33
C LYS A 45 4.54 3.61 -3.54
N LEU A 46 3.83 4.70 -3.78
CA LEU A 46 4.37 6.04 -3.91
C LEU A 46 3.62 6.95 -2.95
N GLY A 47 4.33 7.75 -2.18
CA GLY A 47 3.68 8.61 -1.20
C GLY A 47 4.49 9.84 -0.84
N VAL A 48 3.85 10.67 -0.04
CA VAL A 48 4.45 11.87 0.55
C VAL A 48 3.95 12.00 1.98
N GLU A 49 4.87 12.30 2.88
CA GLU A 49 4.58 12.72 4.24
C GLU A 49 4.88 14.21 4.40
N GLY A 50 4.06 14.94 5.14
CA GLY A 50 4.24 16.35 5.45
C GLY A 50 3.98 16.63 6.92
N GLN A 51 4.93 17.29 7.59
CA GLN A 51 4.67 17.85 8.92
C GLN A 51 3.96 19.19 8.77
N LEU A 52 2.71 19.27 9.25
CA LEU A 52 1.92 20.51 9.20
C LEU A 52 2.24 21.42 10.39
N SER A 53 2.63 20.85 11.52
CA SER A 53 3.04 21.51 12.77
C SER A 53 3.84 20.53 13.63
N ARG A 54 4.45 20.99 14.74
CA ARG A 54 5.22 20.13 15.68
C ARG A 54 4.44 18.92 16.21
N GLN A 55 3.11 19.01 16.25
CA GLN A 55 2.20 18.00 16.78
C GLN A 55 1.31 17.35 15.72
N THR A 56 1.41 17.76 14.45
CA THR A 56 0.48 17.31 13.40
C THR A 56 1.22 16.94 12.13
N ALA A 57 1.05 15.69 11.69
CA ALA A 57 1.57 15.18 10.42
C ALA A 57 0.42 14.72 9.53
N LEU A 58 0.60 14.84 8.21
CA LEU A 58 -0.29 14.35 7.17
C LEU A 58 0.53 13.45 6.25
N TRP A 59 -0.01 12.32 5.83
CA TRP A 59 0.58 11.51 4.77
C TRP A 59 -0.48 11.13 3.75
N GLY A 60 -0.04 10.93 2.52
CA GLY A 60 -0.84 10.37 1.45
C GLY A 60 0.02 9.43 0.60
N ASN A 61 -0.56 8.32 0.16
CA ASN A 61 0.09 7.39 -0.75
C ASN A 61 -0.89 6.71 -1.70
N VAL A 62 -0.36 6.24 -2.82
CA VAL A 62 -1.02 5.39 -3.79
C VAL A 62 -0.18 4.14 -3.97
N GLY A 63 -0.83 2.99 -3.93
CA GLY A 63 -0.22 1.67 -4.12
C GLY A 63 -0.87 0.93 -5.27
N GLN A 64 -0.08 0.18 -6.02
CA GLN A 64 -0.55 -0.76 -7.02
C GLN A 64 0.04 -2.13 -6.72
N GLN A 65 -0.84 -3.11 -6.54
CA GLN A 65 -0.50 -4.51 -6.39
C GLN A 65 -0.75 -5.23 -7.72
N LEU A 66 0.19 -6.07 -8.12
CA LEU A 66 0.16 -6.89 -9.32
C LEU A 66 0.54 -8.32 -8.93
N GLY A 67 -0.34 -9.28 -9.20
CA GLY A 67 -0.14 -10.69 -8.87
C GLY A 67 -0.34 -11.61 -10.05
N ASP A 68 -0.05 -12.89 -9.83
CA ASP A 68 -0.19 -13.94 -10.83
C ASP A 68 -1.65 -14.05 -11.34
N LYS A 69 -1.83 -14.48 -12.59
CA LYS A 69 -3.15 -14.66 -13.24
C LYS A 69 -4.00 -13.39 -13.38
N GLY A 70 -3.37 -12.22 -13.48
CA GLY A 70 -4.06 -10.97 -13.78
C GLY A 70 -4.73 -10.31 -12.56
N TYR A 71 -4.32 -10.68 -11.35
CA TYR A 71 -4.72 -9.96 -10.15
C TYR A 71 -4.06 -8.58 -10.14
N SER A 72 -4.86 -7.51 -10.16
CA SER A 72 -4.39 -6.15 -9.95
C SER A 72 -5.30 -5.43 -8.98
N ASN A 73 -4.69 -4.68 -8.06
CA ASN A 73 -5.43 -3.87 -7.10
C ASN A 73 -4.72 -2.53 -6.89
N THR A 74 -5.42 -1.44 -7.17
CA THR A 74 -4.92 -0.09 -6.92
C THR A 74 -5.61 0.46 -5.67
N ALA A 75 -4.82 0.89 -4.70
CA ALA A 75 -5.31 1.47 -3.46
C ALA A 75 -4.74 2.87 -3.27
N THR A 76 -5.49 3.73 -2.60
CA THR A 76 -5.04 5.07 -2.22
C THR A 76 -5.37 5.28 -0.75
N MET A 77 -4.43 5.84 0.00
CA MET A 77 -4.58 6.13 1.42
C MET A 77 -4.18 7.57 1.71
N VAL A 78 -4.91 8.18 2.64
CA VAL A 78 -4.59 9.49 3.21
C VAL A 78 -4.86 9.42 4.71
N GLY A 79 -3.98 10.01 5.52
CA GLY A 79 -4.09 9.96 6.96
C GLY A 79 -3.48 11.18 7.63
N ILE A 80 -4.03 11.55 8.79
CA ILE A 80 -3.55 12.63 9.64
C ILE A 80 -3.21 12.03 11.00
N LYS A 81 -2.07 12.40 11.56
CA LYS A 81 -1.66 12.05 12.93
C LYS A 81 -1.51 13.31 13.73
N TYR A 82 -2.14 13.32 14.91
CA TYR A 82 -1.98 14.34 15.93
C TYR A 82 -1.35 13.70 17.18
N SER A 83 -0.29 14.30 17.70
CA SER A 83 0.41 13.85 18.91
C SER A 83 0.23 14.89 20.01
N PHE A 84 -0.29 14.45 21.17
CA PHE A 84 -0.49 15.29 22.37
C PHE A 84 0.75 15.36 23.25
#